data_AF-A0A351Y4U9-F1
#
_entry.id   AF-A0A351Y4U9-F1
#
_cell.length_a   1.000
_cell.length_b   1.000
_cell.length_c   1.000
_cell.angle_alpha   90.00
_cell.angle_beta   90.00
_cell.angle_gamma   90.00
#
_symmetry.space_group_name_H-M   'P 1'
#
loop_
_entity.id
_entity.type
_entity.pdbx_description
1 polymer ?
#
loop_
_entity_poly.entity_id
_entity_poly.type
_entity_poly.pdbx_seq_one_letter_code
_entity_poly.pdbx_strand_id
1 'polypeptide(L)'
;MVDYEKFKNLPARGSVREKYGISKDAKILLFVGRIHKYKATDMMIDCFFDYQKKISDSYLIIIGRDDGYENHLKQYVKELGIEKKVLFV
;
A
#
# COMPACT_ATOMS: atom_id res chain seq x y z
N MET A 1 21.78 -7.14 -10.51
CA MET A 1 21.86 -8.24 -9.52
C MET A 1 21.29 -7.70 -8.21
N VAL A 2 20.48 -8.48 -7.49
CA VAL A 2 19.94 -8.04 -6.19
C VAL A 2 21.06 -8.12 -5.15
N ASP A 3 21.22 -7.07 -4.36
CA ASP A 3 22.18 -7.00 -3.25
C ASP A 3 21.54 -7.59 -1.98
N TYR A 4 21.97 -8.79 -1.61
CA TYR A 4 21.43 -9.53 -0.47
C TYR A 4 21.92 -9.00 0.89
N GLU A 5 23.01 -8.23 0.93
CA GLU A 5 23.53 -7.67 2.18
C GLU A 5 22.51 -6.72 2.82
N LYS A 6 21.74 -6.01 1.98
CA LYS A 6 20.65 -5.12 2.41
C LYS A 6 19.51 -5.82 3.14
N PHE A 7 19.41 -7.15 3.05
CA PHE A 7 18.33 -7.94 3.64
C PHE A 7 18.78 -8.80 4.84
N LYS A 8 20.05 -8.69 5.28
CA LYS A 8 20.54 -9.44 6.46
C LYS A 8 19.93 -8.97 7.78
N ASN A 9 19.79 -7.65 7.93
CA ASN A 9 19.29 -7.02 9.15
C ASN A 9 17.92 -6.42 8.88
N LEU A 10 16.88 -7.23 9.04
CA LEU A 10 15.50 -6.77 8.89
C LEU A 10 14.99 -6.20 10.23
N PRO A 11 14.13 -5.16 10.20
CA PRO A 11 13.45 -4.72 11.40
C PRO A 11 12.58 -5.84 11.98
N ALA A 12 12.23 -5.71 13.26
CA ALA A 12 11.38 -6.68 13.95
C ALA A 12 10.11 -6.96 13.13
N ARG A 13 9.76 -8.25 13.01
CA ARG A 13 8.57 -8.67 12.27
C ARG A 13 7.34 -8.00 12.89
N GLY A 14 6.54 -7.35 12.06
CA GLY A 14 5.34 -6.63 12.50
C GLY A 14 5.55 -5.16 12.82
N SER A 15 6.79 -4.64 12.76
CA SER A 15 7.08 -3.20 12.92
C SER A 15 6.22 -2.28 12.03
N VAL A 16 5.98 -2.67 10.77
CA VAL A 16 5.06 -1.94 9.86
C VAL A 16 3.63 -1.94 10.41
N ARG A 17 3.16 -3.08 10.94
CA ARG A 17 1.81 -3.16 11.50
C ARG A 17 1.65 -2.24 12.70
N GLU A 18 2.62 -2.28 13.60
CA GLU A 18 2.65 -1.41 14.79
C GLU A 18 2.66 0.08 14.42
N LYS A 19 3.55 0.48 13.50
CA LYS A 19 3.67 1.87 13.04
C LYS A 19 2.36 2.46 12.52
N TYR A 20 1.56 1.65 11.83
CA TYR A 20 0.30 2.09 11.20
C TYR A 20 -0.97 1.61 11.93
N GLY A 21 -0.84 1.03 13.14
CA GLY A 21 -1.98 0.55 13.92
C GLY A 21 -2.77 -0.57 13.24
N ILE A 22 -2.12 -1.39 12.41
CA ILE A 22 -2.75 -2.49 11.67
C ILE A 22 -2.86 -3.71 12.59
N SER A 23 -4.06 -4.30 12.68
CA SER A 23 -4.31 -5.50 13.48
C SER A 23 -3.41 -6.65 13.04
N LYS A 24 -3.14 -7.60 13.94
CA LYS A 24 -2.33 -8.80 13.63
C LYS A 24 -2.97 -9.67 12.54
N ASP A 25 -4.31 -9.70 12.49
CA ASP A 25 -5.09 -10.57 11.62
C ASP A 25 -5.43 -9.89 10.27
N ALA A 26 -5.33 -8.57 10.20
CA ALA A 26 -5.57 -7.79 9.00
C ALA A 26 -4.68 -8.24 7.83
N LYS A 27 -5.29 -8.32 6.65
CA LYS A 27 -4.55 -8.61 5.41
C LYS A 27 -3.85 -7.36 4.89
N ILE A 28 -2.62 -7.51 4.44
CA ILE A 28 -1.86 -6.43 3.81
C ILE A 28 -1.61 -6.82 2.35
N LEU A 29 -2.08 -6.00 1.44
CA LEU A 29 -1.70 -6.02 0.03
C LEU A 29 -0.57 -5.01 -0.15
N LEU A 30 0.53 -5.43 -0.75
CA LEU A 30 1.72 -4.61 -0.93
C LEU A 30 1.95 -4.34 -2.42
N PHE A 31 2.09 -3.07 -2.77
CA PHE A 31 2.59 -2.61 -4.06
C PHE A 31 3.92 -1.88 -3.85
N VAL A 32 4.94 -2.23 -4.63
CA VAL A 32 6.25 -1.56 -4.59
C VAL A 32 6.62 -1.10 -5.99
N GLY A 33 6.76 0.20 -6.18
CA GLY A 33 7.11 0.79 -7.46
C GLY A 33 6.90 2.30 -7.47
N ARG A 34 7.49 2.98 -8.47
CA ARG A 34 7.29 4.42 -8.68
C ARG A 34 5.79 4.75 -8.79
N ILE A 35 5.35 5.81 -8.13
CA ILE A 35 3.96 6.26 -8.21
C ILE A 35 3.84 7.13 -9.46
N HIS A 36 3.41 6.50 -10.55
CA HIS A 36 3.33 7.10 -11.87
C HIS A 36 2.15 6.48 -12.63
N LYS A 37 1.48 7.26 -13.49
CA LYS A 37 0.29 6.81 -14.25
C LYS A 37 0.47 5.46 -14.98
N TYR A 38 1.64 5.23 -15.58
CA TYR A 38 1.94 3.97 -16.30
C TYR A 38 2.22 2.75 -15.41
N LYS A 39 2.17 2.89 -14.08
CA LYS A 39 2.37 1.79 -13.13
C LYS A 39 1.07 1.16 -12.66
N ALA A 40 -0.05 1.56 -13.27
CA ALA A 40 -1.38 1.00 -13.03
C ALA A 40 -1.77 0.99 -11.54
N THR A 41 -1.32 2.01 -10.81
CA THR A 41 -1.59 2.13 -9.37
C THR A 41 -3.08 2.39 -9.11
N ASP A 42 -3.79 3.04 -10.05
CA ASP A 42 -5.26 3.19 -10.00
C ASP A 42 -5.96 1.84 -10.06
N MET A 43 -5.56 0.98 -11.01
CA MET A 43 -6.12 -0.37 -11.15
C MET A 43 -5.89 -1.22 -9.89
N MET A 44 -4.74 -1.04 -9.22
CA MET A 44 -4.48 -1.69 -7.93
C MET A 44 -5.44 -1.19 -6.84
N ILE A 45 -5.75 0.10 -6.81
CA ILE A 45 -6.74 0.68 -5.90
C ILE A 45 -8.14 0.12 -6.20
N ASP A 46 -8.53 -0.02 -7.46
CA ASP A 46 -9.81 -0.60 -7.87
C ASP A 46 -9.94 -2.06 -7.40
N CYS A 47 -8.90 -2.85 -7.67
CA CYS A 47 -8.83 -4.24 -7.23
C CYS A 47 -8.91 -4.34 -5.71
N PHE A 48 -8.25 -3.43 -4.98
CA PHE A 48 -8.31 -3.38 -3.53
C PHE A 48 -9.70 -2.97 -3.02
N PHE A 49 -10.35 -2.00 -3.65
CA PHE A 49 -11.72 -1.59 -3.33
C PHE A 49 -12.70 -2.75 -3.41
N ASP A 50 -12.62 -3.56 -4.48
CA ASP A 50 -13.43 -4.76 -4.62
C ASP A 50 -13.04 -5.87 -3.64
N TYR A 51 -11.74 -6.04 -3.37
CA TYR A 51 -11.25 -6.99 -2.38
C TYR A 51 -11.76 -6.68 -0.98
N GLN A 52 -11.79 -5.40 -0.59
CA GLN A 52 -12.22 -4.96 0.73
C GLN A 52 -13.69 -5.29 1.02
N LYS A 53 -14.54 -5.35 -0.02
CA LYS A 53 -15.94 -5.81 0.10
C LYS A 53 -16.04 -7.27 0.57
N LYS A 54 -15.01 -8.09 0.30
CA LYS A 54 -14.93 -9.49 0.73
C LYS A 54 -14.17 -9.65 2.04
N ILE A 55 -13.08 -8.89 2.20
CA ILE A 55 -12.20 -8.93 3.37
C ILE A 55 -12.04 -7.50 3.91
N SER A 56 -12.91 -7.10 4.81
CA SER A 56 -12.99 -5.73 5.32
C SER A 56 -11.79 -5.32 6.18
N ASP A 57 -11.22 -6.24 6.96
CA ASP A 57 -9.97 -5.99 7.69
C ASP A 57 -8.75 -6.20 6.80
N SER A 58 -8.59 -5.27 5.86
CA SER A 58 -7.47 -5.25 4.92
C SER A 58 -6.95 -3.86 4.64
N TYR A 59 -5.67 -3.79 4.29
CA TYR A 59 -4.94 -2.57 3.98
C TYR A 59 -4.16 -2.74 2.68
N LEU A 60 -4.14 -1.70 1.86
CA LEU A 60 -3.24 -1.57 0.71
C LEU A 60 -2.09 -0.65 1.10
N ILE A 61 -0.85 -1.12 0.92
CA ILE A 61 0.36 -0.31 1.12
C ILE A 61 1.02 -0.09 -0.23
N ILE A 62 1.15 1.16 -0.65
CA ILE A 62 1.80 1.60 -1.88
C ILE A 62 3.13 2.24 -1.49
N ILE A 63 4.23 1.58 -1.84
CA ILE A 63 5.59 2.03 -1.54
C ILE A 63 6.29 2.50 -2.81
N GLY A 64 6.83 3.71 -2.77
CA GLY A 64 7.76 4.18 -3.79
C GLY A 64 7.71 5.69 -4.02
N ARG A 65 8.73 6.19 -4.71
CA ARG A 65 8.85 7.63 -5.00
C ARG A 65 7.67 8.11 -5.85
N ASP A 66 7.09 9.24 -5.45
CA ASP A 66 6.15 9.99 -6.28
C ASP A 66 6.84 10.58 -7.51
N ASP A 67 6.34 10.22 -8.69
CA ASP A 67 6.73 10.79 -9.98
C ASP A 67 5.59 11.68 -10.54
N GLY A 68 4.77 12.27 -9.66
CA GLY A 68 3.74 13.27 -9.98
C GLY A 68 2.31 12.72 -10.03
N TYR A 69 2.04 11.58 -9.42
CA TYR A 69 0.74 10.92 -9.48
C TYR A 69 0.12 10.61 -8.10
N GLU A 70 0.87 10.74 -7.00
CA GLU A 70 0.38 10.43 -5.67
C GLU A 70 -0.83 11.28 -5.25
N ASN A 71 -0.83 12.59 -5.55
CA ASN A 71 -1.96 13.47 -5.20
C ASN A 71 -3.27 13.04 -5.90
N HIS A 72 -3.18 12.60 -7.16
CA HIS A 72 -4.33 12.06 -7.88
C HIS A 72 -4.87 10.81 -7.18
N LEU A 73 -3.98 9.87 -6.82
CA LEU A 73 -4.37 8.64 -6.13
C LEU A 73 -4.97 8.92 -4.74
N LYS A 74 -4.42 9.87 -3.99
CA LYS A 74 -4.92 10.30 -2.69
C LYS A 74 -6.33 10.89 -2.79
N GLN A 75 -6.59 11.69 -3.81
CA GLN A 75 -7.94 12.18 -4.07
C GLN A 75 -8.87 11.01 -4.45
N TYR A 76 -8.39 10.10 -5.30
CA TYR A 76 -9.18 8.96 -5.77
C TYR A 76 -9.61 8.03 -4.62
N VAL A 77 -8.69 7.65 -3.72
CA VAL A 77 -9.04 6.80 -2.56
C VAL A 77 -10.01 7.49 -1.59
N LYS A 78 -9.97 8.83 -1.52
CA LYS A 78 -10.90 9.63 -0.73
C LYS A 78 -12.30 9.66 -1.36
N GLU A 79 -12.39 9.77 -2.68
CA GLU A 79 -13.65 9.66 -3.42
C GLU A 79 -14.30 8.28 -3.25
N LEU A 80 -13.47 7.23 -3.18
CA LEU A 80 -13.91 5.86 -2.88
C LEU A 80 -14.21 5.60 -1.39
N GLY A 81 -13.86 6.53 -0.49
CA GLY A 81 -14.06 6.40 0.96
C GLY A 81 -13.18 5.35 1.65
N ILE A 82 -12.03 5.00 1.05
CA ILE A 82 -11.10 3.98 1.55
C ILE A 82 -9.74 4.56 1.96
N GLU A 83 -9.63 5.88 2.10
CA GLU A 83 -8.37 6.59 2.38
C GLU A 83 -7.71 6.16 3.70
N LYS A 84 -8.51 5.68 4.67
CA LYS A 84 -8.00 5.14 5.94
C LYS A 84 -7.40 3.73 5.83
N LYS A 85 -7.60 3.07 4.69
CA LYS A 85 -7.19 1.69 4.43
C LYS A 85 -6.15 1.60 3.30
N VAL A 86 -5.78 2.73 2.69
CA VAL A 86 -4.69 2.83 1.72
C VAL A 86 -3.57 3.69 2.30
N LEU A 87 -2.36 3.14 2.39
CA LEU A 87 -1.18 3.80 2.93
C LEU A 87 -0.18 4.08 1.82
N PHE A 88 0.24 5.34 1.68
CA PHE A 88 1.32 5.76 0.79
C PHE A 88 2.60 5.93 1.63
N VAL A 89 3.69 5.26 1.25
CA VAL A 89 4.94 5.14 2.01
C VAL A 89 6.17 5.41 1.16
#